data_AF-A0A6L5Y7X6-F1
#
_entry.id   AF-A0A6L5Y7X6-F1
#
_cell.length_a   1.000
_cell.length_b   1.000
_cell.length_c   1.000
_cell.angle_alpha   90.00
_cell.angle_beta   90.00
_cell.angle_gamma   90.00
#
_symmetry.space_group_name_H-M   'P 1'
#
loop_
_entity.id
_entity.type
_entity.pdbx_description
1 polymer ?
#
loop_
_entity_poly.entity_id
_entity_poly.type
_entity_poly.pdbx_seq_one_letter_code
_entity_poly.pdbx_strand_id
1 'polypeptide(L)'
;MNIKYIELKTGYNDDGPAWIGNVKESKSGKTVYFNDHAFQRCSSRGVTGIGGNYYDLETGEKYWISGVKKNGCDRHWLGHGKVIIDRKVIDEYLAITKSKSLNESHFDIQDIDDVFPIERIHAILNEQNE
;
A
#
# COMPACT_ATOMS: atom_id res chain seq x y z
N MET A 1 -6.70 9.27 10.25
CA MET A 1 -6.49 7.85 9.87
C MET A 1 -5.02 7.62 9.54
N ASN A 2 -4.56 6.39 9.30
CA ASN A 2 -3.22 6.18 8.75
C ASN A 2 -3.38 5.70 7.32
N ILE A 3 -3.13 6.60 6.36
CA ILE A 3 -3.32 6.30 4.94
C ILE A 3 -1.96 6.13 4.27
N LYS A 4 -1.89 5.16 3.36
CA LYS A 4 -0.66 4.85 2.60
C LYS A 4 -0.97 4.77 1.12
N TYR A 5 0.05 5.05 0.33
CA TYR A 5 0.12 4.64 -1.07
C TYR A 5 0.71 3.22 -1.13
N ILE A 6 0.08 2.34 -1.90
CA ILE A 6 0.41 0.92 -2.04
C ILE A 6 0.39 0.59 -3.54
N GLU A 7 1.48 0.04 -4.09
CA GLU A 7 1.57 -0.31 -5.50
C GLU A 7 2.18 -1.70 -5.68
N LEU A 8 1.53 -2.55 -6.47
CA LEU A 8 2.07 -3.85 -6.84
C LEU A 8 3.24 -3.67 -7.82
N LYS A 9 4.39 -4.26 -7.51
CA LYS A 9 5.61 -4.18 -8.33
C LYS A 9 5.89 -5.46 -9.10
N THR A 10 5.53 -6.62 -8.55
CA THR A 10 5.76 -7.90 -9.23
C THR A 10 5.04 -7.93 -10.58
N GLY A 11 5.79 -8.13 -11.66
CA GLY A 11 5.24 -8.19 -13.01
C GLY A 11 5.01 -6.83 -13.68
N TYR A 12 5.33 -5.71 -13.02
CA TYR A 12 5.06 -4.36 -13.53
C TYR A 12 6.31 -3.47 -13.48
N ASN A 13 6.52 -2.69 -14.53
CA ASN A 13 7.63 -1.74 -14.65
C ASN A 13 7.18 -0.31 -14.26
N ASP A 14 6.81 -0.11 -12.99
CA ASP A 14 6.23 1.13 -12.45
C ASP A 14 4.75 1.43 -12.80
N ASP A 15 4.11 0.51 -13.51
CA ASP A 15 2.72 0.61 -13.99
C ASP A 15 1.75 -0.34 -13.28
N GLY A 16 2.10 -0.80 -12.07
CA GLY A 16 1.26 -1.76 -11.36
C GLY A 16 -0.05 -1.15 -10.85
N PRO A 17 -1.06 -1.98 -10.57
CA PRO A 17 -2.21 -1.56 -9.78
C PRO A 17 -1.76 -0.87 -8.49
N ALA A 18 -2.40 0.25 -8.17
CA ALA A 18 -2.05 1.04 -7.00
C ALA A 18 -3.28 1.54 -6.26
N TRP A 19 -3.12 1.70 -4.96
CA TRP A 19 -4.16 2.06 -4.01
C TRP A 19 -3.71 3.17 -3.07
N ILE A 20 -4.66 3.98 -2.65
CA ILE A 20 -4.58 4.82 -1.46
C ILE A 20 -5.74 4.44 -0.54
N GLY A 21 -5.41 3.96 0.64
CA GLY A 21 -6.41 3.49 1.59
C GLY A 21 -5.91 3.52 3.03
N ASN A 22 -6.85 3.28 3.94
CA ASN A 22 -6.57 3.20 5.37
C ASN A 22 -5.84 1.88 5.65
N VAL A 23 -4.75 1.97 6.42
CA VAL A 23 -3.95 0.81 6.77
C VAL A 23 -3.88 0.63 8.28
N LYS A 24 -3.59 -0.61 8.68
CA LYS A 24 -3.16 -0.92 10.04
C LYS A 24 -1.69 -1.32 10.02
N GLU A 25 -0.91 -0.82 10.97
CA GLU A 25 0.50 -1.20 11.13
C GLU A 25 0.65 -2.08 12.38
N SER A 26 1.51 -3.09 12.31
CA SER A 26 1.94 -3.84 13.50
C SER A 26 2.59 -2.91 14.53
N LYS A 27 2.62 -3.31 15.82
CA LYS A 27 3.29 -2.53 16.88
C LYS A 27 4.76 -2.21 16.57
N SER A 28 5.44 -3.08 15.83
CA SER A 28 6.84 -2.89 15.43
C SER A 28 7.02 -2.00 14.19
N GLY A 29 5.94 -1.65 13.50
CA GLY A 29 5.96 -0.95 12.21
C GLY A 29 6.55 -1.77 11.06
N LYS A 30 6.75 -3.08 11.24
CA LYS A 30 7.34 -3.95 10.21
C LYS A 30 6.30 -4.57 9.26
N THR A 31 5.06 -4.71 9.71
CA THR A 31 3.95 -5.26 8.91
C THR A 31 2.87 -4.22 8.71
N VAL A 32 2.37 -4.10 7.47
CA VAL A 32 1.23 -3.27 7.08
C VAL A 32 0.09 -4.19 6.67
N TYR A 33 -1.13 -3.95 7.15
CA TYR A 33 -2.34 -4.67 6.78
C TYR A 33 -3.26 -3.75 6.00
N PHE A 34 -3.76 -4.23 4.87
CA PHE A 34 -4.66 -3.48 4.01
C PHE A 34 -5.42 -4.43 3.07
N ASN A 35 -6.73 -4.24 2.95
CA ASN A 35 -7.58 -4.91 1.95
C ASN A 35 -7.45 -6.45 1.94
N ASP A 36 -7.53 -7.08 3.11
CA ASP A 36 -7.31 -8.53 3.31
C ASP A 36 -5.89 -9.05 2.99
N HIS A 37 -4.90 -8.15 2.94
CA HIS A 37 -3.49 -8.50 2.76
C HIS A 37 -2.64 -8.09 3.96
N ALA A 38 -1.48 -8.75 4.11
CA ALA A 38 -0.44 -8.36 5.05
C ALA A 38 0.93 -8.30 4.38
N PHE A 39 1.52 -7.12 4.44
CA PHE A 39 2.77 -6.79 3.78
C PHE A 39 3.89 -6.67 4.80
N GLN A 40 4.92 -7.50 4.66
CA GLN A 40 6.10 -7.48 5.49
C GLN A 40 7.18 -6.59 4.86
N ARG A 41 7.74 -5.68 5.66
CA ARG A 41 8.80 -4.79 5.22
C ARG A 41 10.06 -5.59 4.89
N CYS A 42 10.62 -5.35 3.71
CA CYS A 42 11.90 -5.92 3.33
C CYS A 42 13.00 -5.42 4.28
N SER A 43 13.86 -6.32 4.77
CA SER A 43 15.00 -5.93 5.60
C SER A 43 16.02 -5.16 4.75
N SER A 44 16.63 -4.13 5.34
CA SER A 44 17.57 -3.21 4.67
C SER A 44 18.91 -3.84 4.26
N ARG A 45 19.09 -5.16 4.41
CA ARG A 45 20.32 -5.87 4.00
C ARG A 45 20.01 -6.86 2.89
N GLY A 46 20.07 -6.39 1.65
CA GLY A 46 20.28 -7.26 0.48
C GLY A 46 19.20 -7.24 -0.60
N VAL A 47 18.00 -6.71 -0.34
CA VAL A 47 16.94 -6.59 -1.36
C VAL A 47 16.25 -5.21 -1.29
N THR A 48 17.04 -4.14 -1.14
CA THR A 48 16.57 -2.81 -1.56
C THR A 48 16.95 -2.65 -3.02
N GLY A 49 16.03 -3.02 -3.90
CA GLY A 49 16.16 -2.85 -5.34
C GLY A 49 14.85 -2.36 -5.94
N ILE A 50 14.90 -2.10 -7.25
CA ILE A 50 13.85 -1.57 -8.12
C ILE A 50 12.48 -2.31 -8.00
N GLY A 51 12.43 -3.48 -7.35
CA GLY A 51 11.25 -4.33 -7.28
C GLY A 51 10.29 -4.16 -6.09
N GLY A 52 10.46 -3.18 -5.18
CA GLY A 52 9.54 -2.95 -4.04
C GLY A 52 10.21 -2.96 -2.66
N ASN A 53 9.56 -2.38 -1.65
CA ASN A 53 10.05 -2.27 -0.26
C ASN A 53 9.25 -3.10 0.76
N TYR A 54 8.17 -3.74 0.33
CA TYR A 54 7.42 -4.76 1.07
C TYR A 54 7.19 -5.98 0.19
N TYR A 55 6.84 -7.10 0.80
CA TYR A 55 6.25 -8.25 0.12
C TYR A 55 5.01 -8.72 0.86
N ASP A 56 4.05 -9.25 0.11
CA ASP A 56 2.86 -9.88 0.67
C ASP A 56 3.22 -11.25 1.28
N LEU A 57 2.78 -11.49 2.51
CA LEU A 57 3.16 -12.67 3.29
C LEU A 57 2.56 -13.98 2.76
N GLU A 58 1.49 -13.94 1.99
CA GLU A 58 0.79 -15.11 1.47
C GLU A 58 1.25 -15.44 0.05
N THR A 59 1.45 -14.42 -0.79
CA THR A 59 1.76 -14.58 -2.22
C THR A 59 3.24 -14.41 -2.55
N GLY A 60 4.02 -13.72 -1.69
CA GLY A 60 5.40 -13.34 -1.97
C GLY A 60 5.57 -12.24 -3.02
N GLU A 61 4.47 -11.67 -3.51
CA GLU A 61 4.49 -10.53 -4.43
C GLU A 61 5.09 -9.30 -3.76
N LYS A 62 5.82 -8.49 -4.54
CA LYS A 62 6.50 -7.30 -4.03
C LYS A 62 5.66 -6.07 -4.24
N TYR A 63 5.66 -5.21 -3.23
CA TYR A 63 4.89 -3.98 -3.21
C TYR A 63 5.79 -2.78 -2.87
N TRP A 64 5.42 -1.63 -3.41
CA TRP A 64 5.90 -0.34 -2.95
C TRP A 64 4.85 0.28 -2.02
N ILE A 65 5.21 0.47 -0.75
CA ILE A 65 4.34 1.10 0.25
C ILE A 65 5.03 2.30 0.86
N SER A 66 4.37 3.45 0.82
CA SER A 66 4.84 4.70 1.40
C SER A 66 3.70 5.51 2.01
N GLY A 67 4.03 6.56 2.77
CA GLY A 67 3.04 7.58 3.11
C GLY A 67 2.58 8.32 1.86
N VAL A 68 1.39 8.92 1.94
CA VAL A 68 0.88 9.86 0.93
C VAL A 68 1.80 11.08 0.86
N LYS A 69 2.20 11.48 -0.34
CA LYS A 69 3.07 12.62 -0.58
C LYS A 69 2.27 13.91 -0.55
N LYS A 70 2.81 14.95 0.08
CA LYS A 70 2.18 16.28 0.16
C LYS A 70 1.92 16.93 -1.20
N ASN A 71 2.64 16.52 -2.25
CA ASN A 71 2.45 17.03 -3.61
C ASN A 71 1.44 16.21 -4.43
N GLY A 72 0.87 15.13 -3.88
CA GLY A 72 -0.07 14.23 -4.57
C GLY A 72 0.53 13.42 -5.72
N CYS A 73 1.84 13.51 -5.97
CA CYS A 73 2.52 12.73 -7.01
C CYS A 73 2.96 11.37 -6.45
N ASP A 74 2.03 10.60 -5.92
CA ASP A 74 2.30 9.36 -5.19
C ASP A 74 2.95 8.28 -6.08
N ARG A 75 2.34 8.02 -7.23
CA ARG A 75 2.85 7.12 -8.27
C ARG A 75 4.19 7.60 -8.84
N HIS A 76 5.03 6.66 -9.26
CA HIS A 76 6.27 6.97 -9.96
C HIS A 76 6.00 7.75 -11.26
N TRP A 77 6.93 8.60 -11.70
CA TRP A 77 6.71 9.50 -12.84
C TRP A 77 6.64 8.78 -14.19
N LEU A 78 7.24 7.58 -14.30
CA LEU A 78 7.06 6.67 -15.43
C LEU A 78 5.79 5.82 -15.30
N GLY A 79 5.16 5.84 -14.13
CA GLY A 79 3.96 5.09 -13.86
C GLY A 79 2.73 5.71 -14.51
N HIS A 80 1.91 4.87 -15.10
CA HIS A 80 0.67 5.18 -15.79
C HIS A 80 -0.53 4.58 -15.04
N GLY A 81 -1.73 4.96 -15.48
CA GLY A 81 -2.98 4.46 -14.94
C GLY A 81 -3.47 5.21 -13.70
N LYS A 82 -4.74 4.97 -13.37
CA LYS A 82 -5.37 5.56 -12.20
C LYS A 82 -4.91 4.87 -10.93
N VAL A 83 -4.88 5.63 -9.84
CA VAL A 83 -4.73 5.09 -8.48
C VAL A 83 -6.12 4.90 -7.91
N ILE A 84 -6.41 3.70 -7.40
CA ILE A 84 -7.66 3.46 -6.70
C ILE A 84 -7.58 4.16 -5.34
N ILE A 85 -8.52 5.05 -5.03
CA ILE A 85 -8.59 5.67 -3.71
C ILE A 85 -9.86 5.21 -3.01
N ASP A 86 -9.68 4.78 -1.76
CA ASP A 86 -10.80 4.45 -0.89
C ASP A 86 -11.63 5.71 -0.61
N ARG A 87 -12.93 5.67 -0.88
CA ARG A 87 -13.85 6.80 -0.69
C ARG A 87 -13.74 7.37 0.72
N LYS A 88 -13.55 6.51 1.73
CA LYS A 88 -13.50 6.94 3.14
C LYS A 88 -12.25 7.76 3.50
N VAL A 89 -11.20 7.73 2.67
CA VAL A 89 -9.93 8.42 2.96
C VAL A 89 -9.72 9.71 2.15
N ILE A 90 -10.67 10.08 1.29
CA ILE A 90 -10.55 11.25 0.41
C ILE A 90 -10.27 12.53 1.23
N ASP A 91 -11.01 12.77 2.30
CA ASP A 91 -10.84 13.98 3.12
C ASP A 91 -9.45 14.06 3.76
N GLU A 92 -8.92 12.93 4.26
CA GLU A 92 -7.57 12.84 4.82
C GLU A 92 -6.51 13.05 3.72
N TYR A 93 -6.71 12.47 2.53
CA TYR A 93 -5.83 12.68 1.38
C TYR A 93 -5.76 14.15 0.96
N LEU A 94 -6.91 14.83 0.89
CA LEU A 94 -6.99 16.25 0.55
C LEU A 94 -6.34 17.12 1.64
N ALA A 95 -6.49 16.76 2.91
CA ALA A 95 -5.83 17.44 4.02
C ALA A 95 -4.29 17.32 3.92
N ILE A 96 -3.75 16.14 3.60
CA ILE A 96 -2.31 15.91 3.45
C ILE A 96 -1.75 16.66 2.24
N THR A 97 -2.46 16.62 1.10
CA THR A 97 -2.01 17.25 -0.15
C THR A 97 -2.33 18.74 -0.22
N LYS A 98 -3.11 19.26 0.73
CA LYS A 98 -3.65 20.64 0.74
C LYS A 98 -4.40 20.98 -0.55
N SER A 99 -5.04 19.98 -1.16
CA SER A 99 -5.83 20.14 -2.39
C SER A 99 -7.29 20.43 -2.06
N LYS A 100 -7.95 21.23 -2.89
CA LYS A 100 -9.39 21.54 -2.72
C LYS A 100 -10.31 20.42 -3.19
N SER A 101 -9.84 19.63 -4.15
CA SER A 101 -10.59 18.54 -4.76
C SER A 101 -9.65 17.49 -5.31
N LEU A 102 -10.17 16.27 -5.46
CA LEU A 102 -9.45 15.17 -6.08
C LEU A 102 -9.39 15.40 -7.60
N ASN A 103 -8.25 15.07 -8.22
CA ASN A 103 -8.18 15.05 -9.68
C ASN A 103 -8.75 13.71 -10.19
N GLU A 104 -10.03 13.69 -10.57
CA GLU A 104 -10.74 12.48 -11.03
C GLU A 104 -10.11 11.80 -12.26
N SER A 105 -9.23 12.48 -13.01
CA SER A 105 -8.48 11.86 -14.09
C SER A 105 -7.37 10.92 -13.60
N HIS A 106 -6.85 11.15 -12.39
CA HIS A 106 -5.77 10.36 -11.78
C HIS A 106 -6.27 9.27 -10.84
N PHE A 107 -7.54 9.36 -10.43
CA PHE A 107 -8.10 8.48 -9.41
C PHE A 107 -9.31 7.71 -9.90
N ASP A 108 -9.44 6.50 -9.39
CA ASP A 108 -10.67 5.71 -9.42
C ASP A 108 -11.19 5.57 -7.99
N ILE A 109 -12.42 6.00 -7.72
CA ILE A 109 -12.95 6.04 -6.35
C ILE A 109 -13.71 4.75 -6.09
N GLN A 110 -13.28 3.99 -5.09
CA GLN A 110 -13.91 2.72 -4.72
C GLN A 110 -14.16 2.66 -3.21
N ASP A 111 -15.11 1.82 -2.78
CA ASP A 111 -15.28 1.47 -1.38
C ASP A 111 -14.38 0.26 -1.09
N ILE A 112 -13.41 0.41 -0.17
CA ILE A 112 -12.50 -0.67 0.22
C ILE A 112 -12.81 -1.09 1.65
N ASP A 113 -13.08 -2.37 1.88
CA ASP A 113 -13.36 -2.87 3.22
C ASP A 113 -12.08 -2.89 4.09
N ASP A 114 -12.22 -2.51 5.37
CA ASP A 114 -11.13 -2.59 6.35
C ASP A 114 -10.98 -4.04 6.87
N VAL A 115 -10.59 -4.94 5.99
CA VAL A 115 -10.29 -6.34 6.33
C VAL A 115 -8.79 -6.45 6.64
N PHE A 116 -8.48 -6.87 7.87
CA PHE A 116 -7.09 -7.05 8.33
C PHE A 116 -6.88 -8.50 8.80
N PRO A 117 -6.15 -9.34 8.05
CA PRO A 117 -6.08 -10.79 8.27
C PRO A 117 -5.11 -11.17 9.40
N ILE A 118 -5.12 -10.44 10.53
CA ILE A 118 -4.10 -10.55 11.58
C ILE A 118 -4.00 -11.98 12.14
N GLU A 119 -5.13 -12.61 12.45
CA GLU A 119 -5.14 -13.98 13.00
C GLU A 119 -4.64 -15.00 11.97
N ARG A 120 -5.09 -14.88 10.70
CA ARG A 120 -4.64 -15.72 9.58
C ARG A 120 -3.12 -15.63 9.39
N ILE A 121 -2.59 -14.40 9.42
CA ILE A 121 -1.15 -14.15 9.22
C ILE A 121 -0.31 -14.61 10.40
N HIS A 122 -0.82 -14.48 11.63
CA HIS A 122 -0.14 -15.03 12.80
C HIS A 122 -0.02 -16.56 12.74
N ALA A 123 -1.05 -17.26 12.26
CA ALA A 123 -1.00 -18.71 12.08
C ALA A 123 0.09 -19.12 11.08
N ILE A 124 0.12 -18.49 9.90
CA ILE A 124 1.13 -18.74 8.85
C ILE A 124 2.56 -18.53 9.38
N LEU A 125 2.79 -17.43 10.11
CA LEU A 125 4.12 -17.14 10.63
C LEU A 125 4.55 -18.10 11.73
N ASN A 126 3.63 -18.62 12.54
CA ASN A 126 3.96 -19.61 13.57
C ASN A 126 4.33 -20.95 12.93
N GLU A 127 3.57 -21.42 11.94
CA GLU A 127 3.85 -22.65 11.20
C GLU A 127 5.21 -22.63 10.50
N GLN A 128 5.66 -21.48 10.00
CA GLN A 128 6.97 -21.34 9.36
C GLN A 128 8.17 -21.40 10.34
N ASN A 129 7.92 -21.27 11.64
CA ASN A 129 8.95 -21.26 12.68
C ASN A 129 9.04 -22.58 13.46
N GLU A 130 8.19 -23.56 13.14
CA GLU A 130 8.23 -24.94 13.66
C GLU A 130 8.98 -25.88 12.71
#